data_AF-K0VZK6-F1
#
_entry.id   AF-K0VZK6-F1
#
_cell.length_a   1.000
_cell.length_b   1.000
_cell.length_c   1.000
_cell.angle_alpha   90.00
_cell.angle_beta   90.00
_cell.angle_gamma   90.00
#
_symmetry.space_group_name_H-M   'P 1'
#
loop_
_entity.id
_entity.type
_entity.pdbx_description
1 polymer ?
#
loop_
_entity_poly.entity_id
_entity_poly.type
_entity_poly.pdbx_seq_one_letter_code
_entity_poly.pdbx_strand_id
1 'polypeptide(L)' 'ISRYKVPAVQPSCPAFIGASADRLAATTAWEGLDEDARSAQPSAGALLELGIEVKGIFDPVYVI' A
#
# COMPACT_ATOMS: atom_id res chain seq x y z
N ILE A 1 6.44 12.73 13.93
CA ILE A 1 5.83 11.51 13.36
C ILE A 1 4.71 11.95 12.43
N SER A 2 4.75 11.55 11.15
CA SER A 2 3.69 11.84 10.17
C SER A 2 2.75 10.64 10.03
N ARG A 3 1.48 10.87 9.71
CA ARG A 3 0.48 9.82 9.44
C ARG A 3 -0.21 10.11 8.12
N TYR A 4 -0.30 9.11 7.25
CA TYR A 4 -0.93 9.22 5.94
C TYR A 4 -2.14 8.29 5.88
N LYS A 5 -3.28 8.81 5.44
CA LYS A 5 -4.48 8.00 5.22
C LYS A 5 -4.34 7.25 3.91
N VAL A 6 -4.54 5.94 3.96
CA VAL A 6 -4.71 5.11 2.78
C VAL A 6 -6.21 5.05 2.49
N PRO A 7 -6.67 5.27 1.25
CA PRO A 7 -8.08 5.29 0.93
C PRO A 7 -8.67 3.87 0.85
N ALA A 8 -8.39 2.99 1.82
CA ALA A 8 -8.97 1.66 2.01
C ALA A 8 -8.97 1.34 3.52
N VAL A 9 -10.00 0.66 4.05
CA VAL A 9 -10.03 0.34 5.51
C VAL A 9 -9.14 -0.83 5.90
N GLN A 10 -8.69 -1.65 4.93
CA GLN A 10 -7.79 -2.78 5.19
C GLN A 10 -6.45 -2.62 4.43
N PRO A 11 -5.60 -1.63 4.76
CA PRO A 11 -4.23 -1.61 4.28
C PRO A 11 -3.45 -2.77 4.90
N SER A 12 -2.66 -3.49 4.11
CA SER A 12 -1.98 -4.71 4.57
C SER A 12 -0.46 -4.58 4.64
N CYS A 13 0.22 -4.19 3.56
CA CYS A 13 1.68 -4.08 3.55
C CYS A 13 2.19 -2.90 2.71
N PRO A 14 3.10 -2.06 3.23
CA PRO A 14 3.79 -1.04 2.44
C PRO A 14 5.03 -1.61 1.74
N ALA A 15 5.43 -0.97 0.62
CA ALA A 15 6.69 -1.24 -0.06
C ALA A 15 7.28 0.05 -0.67
N PHE A 16 8.60 0.21 -0.56
CA PHE A 16 9.31 1.29 -1.27
C PHE A 16 9.42 0.94 -2.75
N ILE A 17 9.04 1.89 -3.60
CA ILE A 17 9.02 1.74 -5.06
C ILE A 17 9.66 2.95 -5.75
N GLY A 18 9.78 2.89 -7.08
CA GLY A 18 10.48 3.91 -7.88
C GLY A 18 11.96 3.59 -8.06
N ALA A 19 12.58 4.17 -9.08
CA ALA A 19 13.98 3.89 -9.42
C ALA A 19 14.96 4.25 -8.29
N SER A 20 14.56 5.16 -7.41
CA SER A 20 15.37 5.65 -6.29
C SER A 20 14.80 5.25 -4.91
N ALA A 21 13.82 4.33 -4.86
CA ALA A 21 13.09 3.96 -3.64
C ALA A 21 12.48 5.18 -2.92
N ASP A 22 12.03 6.16 -3.71
CA ASP A 22 11.59 7.48 -3.29
C ASP A 22 10.06 7.62 -3.18
N ARG A 23 9.33 6.56 -3.53
CA ARG A 23 7.87 6.50 -3.50
C ARG A 23 7.39 5.34 -2.64
N LEU A 24 6.18 5.46 -2.11
CA LEU A 24 5.60 4.47 -1.21
C LEU A 24 4.31 3.89 -1.80
N ALA A 25 4.30 2.57 -2.00
CA ALA A 25 3.10 1.81 -2.33
C ALA A 25 2.54 1.13 -1.08
N ALA A 26 1.24 0.88 -1.05
CA ALA A 26 0.57 0.07 -0.06
C ALA A 26 -0.39 -0.91 -0.73
N THR A 27 -0.26 -2.19 -0.41
CA THR A 27 -1.28 -3.19 -0.74
C THR A 27 -2.45 -3.06 0.23
N THR A 28 -3.62 -3.47 -0.25
CA THR A 28 -4.87 -3.48 0.53
C THR A 28 -5.57 -4.82 0.38
N ALA A 29 -6.53 -5.09 1.25
CA ALA A 29 -7.31 -6.31 1.26
C ALA A 29 -8.82 -6.05 1.11
N TRP A 30 -9.48 -7.01 0.49
CA TRP A 30 -10.93 -7.16 0.41
C TRP A 30 -11.45 -8.38 1.18
N GLU A 31 -10.54 -9.20 1.73
CA GLU A 31 -10.89 -10.43 2.43
C GLU A 31 -11.78 -10.11 3.65
N GLY A 32 -12.83 -10.91 3.83
CA GLY A 32 -13.80 -10.74 4.91
C GLY A 32 -14.80 -9.59 4.72
N LEU A 33 -14.71 -8.79 3.65
CA LEU A 33 -15.75 -7.80 3.33
C LEU A 33 -16.96 -8.48 2.68
N ASP A 34 -18.15 -8.07 3.10
CA ASP A 34 -19.39 -8.40 2.39
C ASP A 34 -19.59 -7.51 1.15
N GLU A 35 -20.65 -7.78 0.38
CA GLU A 35 -20.92 -7.09 -0.88
C GLU A 35 -21.14 -5.59 -0.69
N ASP A 36 -21.83 -5.20 0.38
CA ASP A 36 -22.12 -3.79 0.69
C ASP A 36 -20.83 -3.05 1.07
N ALA A 37 -20.01 -3.62 1.95
CA ALA A 37 -18.74 -3.05 2.37
C ALA A 37 -17.74 -2.95 1.22
N ARG A 38 -17.73 -3.94 0.33
CA ARG A 38 -16.89 -3.94 -0.86
C ARG A 38 -17.34 -2.90 -1.88
N SER A 39 -18.65 -2.77 -2.12
CA SER A 39 -19.22 -1.77 -3.03
C SER A 39 -18.97 -0.34 -2.54
N ALA A 40 -18.96 -0.12 -1.23
CA ALA A 40 -18.61 1.17 -0.62
C ALA A 40 -17.11 1.51 -0.68
N GLN A 41 -16.26 0.56 -1.10
CA GLN A 41 -14.80 0.71 -1.10
C GLN A 41 -14.16 0.25 -2.42
N PRO A 42 -14.17 1.11 -3.45
CA PRO A 42 -13.63 0.78 -4.77
C PRO A 42 -12.14 0.37 -4.77
N SER A 43 -11.41 0.74 -3.72
CA SER A 43 -9.98 0.50 -3.52
C SER A 43 -9.66 -0.77 -2.71
N ALA A 44 -10.66 -1.47 -2.16
CA ALA A 44 -10.41 -2.69 -1.41
C ALA A 44 -9.79 -3.77 -2.31
N GLY A 45 -8.60 -4.24 -1.94
CA GLY A 45 -7.82 -5.21 -2.74
C GLY A 45 -6.92 -4.59 -3.81
N ALA A 46 -6.90 -3.26 -3.94
CA ALA A 46 -6.02 -2.56 -4.88
C ALA A 46 -4.59 -2.37 -4.34
N LEU A 47 -3.64 -2.17 -5.26
CA LEU A 47 -2.33 -1.60 -4.97
C LEU A 47 -2.41 -0.08 -5.15
N LEU A 48 -1.99 0.67 -4.13
CA LEU A 48 -2.11 2.13 -4.09
C LEU A 48 -0.75 2.79 -3.94
N GLU A 49 -0.44 3.79 -4.75
CA GLU A 49 0.68 4.70 -4.54
C GLU A 49 0.22 5.89 -3.69
N LEU A 50 0.93 6.19 -2.60
CA LEU A 50 0.46 7.18 -1.61
C LEU A 50 0.71 8.64 -2.00
N GLY A 51 1.41 8.90 -3.11
CA GLY A 51 1.66 10.26 -3.61
C GLY A 51 2.56 11.12 -2.71
N ILE A 52 3.34 10.47 -1.82
CA ILE A 52 4.29 11.13 -0.94
C ILE A 52 5.72 10.75 -1.34
N GLU A 53 6.63 11.68 -1.13
CA GLU A 53 8.07 11.42 -1.23
C GLU A 53 8.56 10.79 0.08
N VAL A 54 9.37 9.74 -0.04
CA VAL A 54 9.99 9.03 1.07
C VAL A 54 11.47 8.79 0.79
N LYS A 55 12.24 8.51 1.83
CA LYS A 55 13.64 8.06 1.69
C LYS A 55 13.72 6.58 2.04
N GLY A 56 13.36 5.75 1.07
CA GLY A 56 13.32 4.29 1.22
C GLY A 56 14.66 3.60 1.01
N ILE A 57 14.60 2.27 1.08
CA ILE A 57 15.68 1.35 0.72
C ILE A 57 15.07 0.12 0.05
N PHE A 58 15.77 -0.49 -0.90
CA PHE A 58 15.33 -1.75 -1.49
C PHE A 58 15.60 -2.92 -0.56
N ASP A 59 14.73 -3.91 -0.62
CA ASP A 59 14.95 -5.19 0.07
C ASP A 59 16.25 -5.85 -0.44
N PRO A 60 17.01 -6.52 0.44
CA PRO A 60 18.24 -7.18 0.05
C PRO A 60 17.96 -8.33 -0.93
N VAL A 61 18.90 -8.55 -1.84
CA VAL A 61 18.86 -9.71 -2.73
C VAL A 61 19.04 -10.98 -1.90
N TYR A 62 18.16 -11.95 -2.09
CA TYR A 62 18.32 -13.28 -1.51
C TYR A 62 19.52 -14.00 -2.17
N VAL A 63 20.42 -14.54 -1.35
CA VAL A 63 21.61 -15.29 -1.78
C VAL A 63 21.57 -16.67 -1.11
N ILE A 64 21.74 -17.73 -1.92
CA ILE A 64 21.79 -19.14 -1.48
C ILE A 64 23.22 -19.52 -1.09
#